data_AF-A0A2T0MMC7-F1
#
_entry.id   AF-A0A2T0MMC7-F1
#
_cell.length_a   1.000
_cell.length_b   1.000
_cell.length_c   1.000
_cell.angle_alpha   90.00
_cell.angle_beta   90.00
_cell.angle_gamma   90.00
#
_symmetry.space_group_name_H-M   'P 1'
#
loop_
_entity.id
_entity.type
_entity.pdbx_description
1 polymer ?
#
loop_
_entity_poly.entity_id
_entity_poly.type
_entity_poly.pdbx_seq_one_letter_code
_entity_poly.pdbx_strand_id
1 'polypeptide(L)'
;MPLSFEGVLADRSTWRLDNCSIGRSMEAIGTRSSMLVLREAFYGTTRFDDFVRRTKIGDAIVAARLKDLTDIGLFTKQPYREPGKRTRYEYLLTEKGRDLFPAVFALMQWGNKHLQGEDGGPLRLVEQGTGEPVVIGARTASGRDVDLEDLAIVAHGDWAGPQSD
;
A
#
# COMPACT_ATOMS: atom_id res chain seq x y z
N MET A 1 4.93 -20.61 -10.56
CA MET A 1 3.71 -21.43 -10.38
C MET A 1 2.62 -20.59 -9.74
N PRO A 2 1.32 -20.87 -9.95
CA PRO A 2 0.24 -20.17 -9.24
C PRO A 2 0.16 -20.62 -7.77
N LEU A 3 -0.47 -19.79 -6.92
CA LEU A 3 -0.86 -20.17 -5.55
C LEU A 3 -1.75 -21.42 -5.57
N SER A 4 -1.61 -22.27 -4.55
CA SER A 4 -2.53 -23.38 -4.32
C SER A 4 -3.76 -22.92 -3.51
N PHE A 5 -4.83 -23.71 -3.58
CA PHE A 5 -6.04 -23.53 -2.78
C PHE A 5 -6.34 -24.82 -2.02
N GLU A 6 -6.72 -24.72 -0.75
CA GLU A 6 -6.93 -25.89 0.11
C GLU A 6 -8.35 -25.94 0.70
N GLY A 7 -8.71 -27.14 1.18
CA GLY A 7 -10.00 -27.40 1.82
C GLY A 7 -11.17 -27.11 0.89
N VAL A 8 -12.17 -26.39 1.42
CA VAL A 8 -13.37 -25.97 0.69
C VAL A 8 -13.09 -25.08 -0.53
N LEU A 9 -11.87 -24.54 -0.66
CA LEU A 9 -11.49 -23.70 -1.80
C LEU A 9 -10.77 -24.47 -2.92
N ALA A 10 -10.45 -25.75 -2.71
CA ALA A 10 -9.66 -26.55 -3.66
C ALA A 10 -10.32 -26.62 -5.05
N ASP A 11 -11.64 -26.73 -5.12
CA ASP A 11 -12.40 -26.62 -6.36
C ASP A 11 -12.83 -25.18 -6.62
N ARG A 12 -12.04 -24.46 -7.43
CA ARG A 12 -12.31 -23.07 -7.82
C ARG A 12 -13.62 -22.86 -8.60
N SER A 13 -14.28 -23.91 -9.08
CA SER A 13 -15.58 -23.79 -9.76
C SER A 13 -16.77 -23.66 -8.79
N THR A 14 -16.56 -23.97 -7.51
CA THR A 14 -17.63 -24.04 -6.50
C THR A 14 -17.82 -22.76 -5.70
N TRP A 15 -16.98 -21.74 -5.92
CA TRP A 15 -17.01 -20.49 -5.17
C TRP A 15 -16.67 -19.27 -6.02
N ARG A 16 -17.16 -18.10 -5.59
CA ARG A 16 -16.88 -16.79 -6.17
C ARG A 16 -16.43 -15.82 -5.10
N LEU A 17 -15.71 -14.79 -5.53
CA LEU A 17 -15.15 -13.75 -4.66
C LEU A 17 -15.76 -12.38 -5.00
N ASP A 18 -17.06 -12.23 -4.71
CA ASP A 18 -17.81 -11.04 -5.09
C ASP A 18 -17.47 -9.80 -4.23
N ASN A 19 -16.81 -9.99 -3.07
CA ASN A 19 -16.32 -8.91 -2.20
C ASN A 19 -14.82 -9.06 -1.92
N CYS A 20 -14.02 -9.13 -2.98
CA CYS A 20 -12.56 -9.31 -2.88
C CYS A 20 -11.88 -8.14 -2.16
N SER A 21 -11.09 -8.44 -1.13
CA SER A 21 -10.28 -7.44 -0.40
C SER A 21 -9.31 -6.67 -1.29
N ILE A 22 -8.79 -7.30 -2.37
CA ILE A 22 -7.97 -6.58 -3.36
C ILE A 22 -8.80 -5.53 -4.08
N GLY A 23 -10.02 -5.88 -4.55
CA GLY A 23 -10.93 -4.94 -5.22
C GLY A 23 -11.27 -3.74 -4.33
N ARG A 24 -11.67 -4.01 -3.08
CA ARG A 24 -11.94 -2.96 -2.08
C ARG A 24 -10.72 -2.07 -1.81
N SER A 25 -9.53 -2.66 -1.78
CA SER A 25 -8.29 -1.91 -1.60
C SER A 25 -8.01 -1.02 -2.81
N MET A 26 -8.23 -1.53 -4.02
CA MET A 26 -8.03 -0.76 -5.26
C MET A 26 -9.00 0.40 -5.40
N GLU A 27 -10.25 0.26 -4.96
CA GLU A 27 -11.21 1.37 -4.88
C GLU A 27 -10.70 2.49 -3.96
N ALA A 28 -10.06 2.13 -2.85
CA ALA A 28 -9.53 3.09 -1.88
C ALA A 28 -8.22 3.75 -2.32
N ILE A 29 -7.25 2.97 -2.80
CA ILE A 29 -5.87 3.43 -3.01
C ILE A 29 -5.29 3.14 -4.40
N GLY A 30 -6.03 2.49 -5.30
CA GLY A 30 -5.52 1.95 -6.56
C GLY A 30 -5.20 2.99 -7.64
N THR A 31 -5.53 4.26 -7.43
CA THR A 31 -5.20 5.32 -8.39
C THR A 31 -3.72 5.71 -8.33
N ARG A 32 -3.13 6.07 -9.48
CA ARG A 32 -1.75 6.59 -9.54
C ARG A 32 -1.53 7.76 -8.58
N SER A 33 -2.52 8.65 -8.45
CA SER A 33 -2.42 9.81 -7.58
C SER A 33 -2.43 9.45 -6.10
N SER A 34 -3.27 8.49 -5.67
CA SER A 34 -3.22 7.95 -4.30
C SER A 34 -1.86 7.34 -3.99
N MET A 35 -1.32 6.52 -4.90
CA MET A 35 -0.01 5.88 -4.70
C MET A 35 1.14 6.88 -4.57
N LEU A 36 1.16 7.94 -5.39
CA LEU A 36 2.19 8.97 -5.30
C LEU A 36 2.05 9.83 -4.03
N VAL A 37 0.83 10.12 -3.58
CA VAL A 37 0.61 10.80 -2.29
C VAL A 37 1.10 9.92 -1.13
N LEU A 38 0.76 8.63 -1.10
CA LEU A 38 1.23 7.69 -0.08
C LEU A 38 2.76 7.58 -0.09
N ARG A 39 3.39 7.46 -1.27
CA ARG A 39 4.85 7.45 -1.41
C ARG A 39 5.49 8.69 -0.76
N GLU A 40 5.02 9.88 -1.11
CA GLU A 40 5.58 11.11 -0.54
C GLU A 40 5.38 11.20 0.97
N ALA A 41 4.27 10.68 1.49
CA ALA A 41 4.02 10.61 2.92
C ALA A 41 5.02 9.69 3.62
N PHE A 42 5.33 8.52 3.05
CA PHE A 42 6.40 7.64 3.54
C PHE A 42 7.79 8.28 3.45
N TYR A 43 8.02 9.19 2.51
CA TYR A 43 9.25 10.00 2.44
C TYR A 43 9.26 11.18 3.42
N GLY A 44 8.23 11.34 4.26
CA GLY A 44 8.15 12.38 5.28
C GLY A 44 7.48 13.67 4.82
N THR A 45 6.81 13.69 3.66
CA THR A 45 6.01 14.84 3.23
C THR A 45 4.75 14.95 4.07
N THR A 46 4.53 16.11 4.71
CA THR A 46 3.32 16.34 5.54
C THR A 46 2.48 17.53 5.07
N ARG A 47 3.05 18.44 4.26
CA ARG A 47 2.42 19.71 3.87
C ARG A 47 1.82 19.62 2.46
N PHE A 48 0.65 20.24 2.26
CA PHE A 48 -0.07 20.23 0.97
C PHE A 48 0.79 20.71 -0.21
N ASP A 49 1.41 21.88 -0.10
CA ASP A 49 2.23 22.46 -1.17
C ASP A 49 3.42 21.56 -1.53
N ASP A 50 3.93 20.80 -0.56
CA ASP A 50 5.02 19.86 -0.77
C ASP A 50 4.53 18.61 -1.52
N PHE A 51 3.33 18.10 -1.20
CA PHE A 51 2.71 17.02 -1.98
C PHE A 51 2.52 17.42 -3.43
N VAL A 52 1.94 18.60 -3.70
CA VAL A 52 1.76 19.12 -5.06
C VAL A 52 3.10 19.18 -5.79
N ARG A 53 4.09 19.85 -5.18
CA ARG A 53 5.41 20.04 -5.79
C ARG A 53 6.14 18.73 -6.08
N ARG A 54 6.13 17.79 -5.13
CA ARG A 54 6.91 16.53 -5.22
C ARG A 54 6.23 15.48 -6.09
N THR A 55 4.90 15.38 -6.04
CA THR A 55 4.16 14.44 -6.90
C THR A 55 4.01 14.94 -8.34
N LYS A 56 4.13 16.26 -8.56
CA LYS A 56 3.83 16.93 -9.85
C LYS A 56 2.40 16.65 -10.33
N ILE A 57 1.48 16.46 -9.38
CA ILE A 57 0.04 16.30 -9.61
C ILE A 57 -0.62 17.66 -9.34
N GLY A 58 -1.64 18.01 -10.14
CA GLY A 58 -2.37 19.26 -9.95
C GLY A 58 -3.08 19.35 -8.59
N ASP A 59 -3.14 20.56 -8.05
CA ASP A 59 -3.63 20.91 -6.72
C ASP A 59 -4.99 20.30 -6.39
N ALA A 60 -5.95 20.40 -7.31
CA ALA A 60 -7.30 19.87 -7.13
C ALA A 60 -7.31 18.34 -6.94
N ILE A 61 -6.45 17.62 -7.65
CA ILE A 61 -6.35 16.16 -7.54
C ILE A 61 -5.66 15.79 -6.23
N VAL A 62 -4.59 16.49 -5.84
CA VAL A 62 -3.91 16.26 -4.54
C VAL A 62 -4.87 16.53 -3.38
N ALA A 63 -5.63 17.62 -3.44
CA ALA A 63 -6.61 17.97 -2.42
C ALA A 63 -7.69 16.89 -2.29
N ALA A 64 -8.24 16.42 -3.42
CA ALA A 64 -9.22 15.33 -3.43
C ALA A 64 -8.65 14.04 -2.85
N ARG A 65 -7.43 13.63 -3.24
CA ARG A 65 -6.80 12.41 -2.71
C ARG A 65 -6.51 12.54 -1.21
N LEU A 66 -5.95 13.65 -0.75
CA LEU A 66 -5.69 13.83 0.69
C LEU A 66 -6.99 13.82 1.49
N LYS A 67 -8.06 14.43 0.98
CA LYS A 67 -9.39 14.35 1.60
C LYS A 67 -9.86 12.90 1.68
N ASP A 68 -9.94 12.21 0.55
CA ASP A 68 -10.46 10.83 0.50
C ASP A 68 -9.66 9.88 1.38
N LEU A 69 -8.32 9.97 1.35
CA LEU A 69 -7.42 9.14 2.17
C LEU A 69 -7.50 9.50 3.67
N THR A 70 -7.79 10.76 4.01
CA THR A 70 -8.07 11.18 5.41
C THR A 70 -9.41 10.64 5.87
N ASP A 71 -10.45 10.71 5.04
CA ASP A 71 -11.81 10.27 5.37
C ASP A 71 -11.86 8.76 5.67
N ILE A 72 -11.08 7.95 4.95
CA ILE A 72 -10.94 6.51 5.23
C ILE A 72 -9.91 6.19 6.33
N GLY A 73 -9.34 7.20 6.97
CA GLY A 73 -8.47 7.08 8.14
C GLY A 73 -7.03 6.67 7.86
N LEU A 74 -6.52 6.82 6.63
CA LEU A 74 -5.09 6.61 6.32
C LEU A 74 -4.22 7.80 6.73
N PHE A 75 -4.81 9.00 6.74
CA PHE A 75 -4.19 10.22 7.23
C PHE A 75 -4.99 10.82 8.37
N THR A 76 -4.29 11.52 9.26
CA THR A 76 -4.88 12.51 10.15
C THR A 76 -4.48 13.90 9.68
N LYS A 77 -5.45 14.83 9.62
CA LYS A 77 -5.19 16.24 9.32
C LYS A 77 -5.08 17.02 10.62
N GLN A 78 -3.91 17.57 10.91
CA GLN A 78 -3.63 18.27 12.17
C GLN A 78 -3.24 19.73 11.93
N PRO A 79 -3.74 20.68 12.73
CA PRO A 79 -3.28 22.05 12.67
C PRO A 79 -1.86 22.16 13.23
N TYR A 80 -1.02 22.92 12.55
CA TYR A 80 0.29 23.32 13.06
C TYR A 80 0.47 24.83 12.91
N ARG A 81 1.30 25.42 13.76
CA ARG A 81 1.56 26.85 13.74
C ARG A 81 3.02 27.12 14.05
N GLU A 82 3.73 27.61 13.06
CA GLU A 82 5.07 28.17 13.27
C GLU A 82 4.96 29.49 14.07
N PRO A 83 5.91 29.79 14.97
CA PRO A 83 5.90 31.03 15.75
C PRO A 83 5.73 32.26 14.85
N GLY A 84 4.74 33.10 15.16
CA GLY A 84 4.46 34.33 14.41
C GLY A 84 3.75 34.14 13.05
N LYS A 85 3.35 32.91 12.67
CA LYS A 85 2.63 32.64 11.42
C LYS A 85 1.16 32.25 11.66
N ARG A 86 0.37 32.23 10.57
CA ARG A 86 -1.02 31.72 10.56
C ARG A 86 -1.01 30.20 10.72
N THR A 87 -2.06 29.65 11.34
CA THR A 87 -2.29 28.20 11.43
C THR A 87 -2.36 27.59 10.03
N ARG A 88 -1.59 26.52 9.84
CA ARG A 88 -1.58 25.69 8.65
C ARG A 88 -1.99 24.26 9.03
N TYR A 89 -2.13 23.39 8.04
CA TYR A 89 -2.47 21.99 8.28
C TYR A 89 -1.41 21.08 7.68
N GLU A 90 -1.16 19.99 8.37
CA GLU A 90 -0.35 18.88 7.89
C GLU A 90 -1.14 17.58 7.91
N TYR A 91 -0.70 16.63 7.09
CA TYR A 91 -1.30 15.32 6.91
C TYR A 91 -0.27 14.27 7.33
N LEU A 92 -0.60 13.51 8.37
CA LEU A 92 0.29 12.49 8.93
C LEU A 92 -0.33 11.11 8.74
N LEU A 93 0.49 10.12 8.36
CA LEU A 93 0.03 8.73 8.29
C LEU A 93 -0.42 8.25 9.68
N THR A 94 -1.61 7.66 9.72
CA THR A 94 -2.09 6.90 10.87
C THR A 94 -1.43 5.52 10.91
N GLU A 95 -1.70 4.71 11.93
CA GLU A 95 -1.31 3.30 11.96
C GLU A 95 -1.83 2.54 10.71
N LYS A 96 -3.13 2.68 10.41
CA LYS A 96 -3.75 2.13 9.19
C LYS A 96 -3.06 2.59 7.90
N GLY A 97 -2.60 3.84 7.86
CA GLY A 97 -1.82 4.36 6.73
C GLY A 97 -0.41 3.74 6.63
N ARG A 98 0.25 3.52 7.76
CA ARG A 98 1.58 2.90 7.82
C ARG A 98 1.55 1.42 7.43
N ASP A 99 0.45 0.71 7.71
CA ASP A 99 0.26 -0.69 7.32
C ASP A 99 0.29 -0.91 5.79
N LEU A 100 0.12 0.16 4.99
CA LEU A 100 0.27 0.09 3.53
C LEU A 100 1.72 0.05 3.05
N PHE A 101 2.71 0.15 3.96
CA PHE A 101 4.12 0.12 3.62
C PHE A 101 4.49 -1.07 2.70
N PRO A 102 4.14 -2.33 3.02
CA PRO A 102 4.49 -3.46 2.16
C PRO A 102 3.84 -3.36 0.78
N ALA A 103 2.60 -2.87 0.68
CA ALA A 103 1.93 -2.73 -0.62
C ALA A 103 2.60 -1.67 -1.51
N VAL A 104 2.89 -0.49 -0.95
CA VAL A 104 3.51 0.62 -1.70
C VAL A 104 4.94 0.27 -2.13
N PHE A 105 5.74 -0.31 -1.24
CA PHE A 105 7.15 -0.59 -1.53
C PHE A 105 7.37 -1.92 -2.26
N ALA A 106 6.45 -2.89 -2.19
CA ALA A 106 6.44 -4.02 -3.12
C ALA A 106 6.21 -3.56 -4.57
N LEU A 107 5.32 -2.58 -4.78
CA LEU A 107 5.11 -2.00 -6.10
C LEU A 107 6.35 -1.26 -6.60
N MET A 108 7.05 -0.53 -5.72
CA MET A 108 8.35 0.07 -6.04
C MET A 108 9.38 -1.00 -6.42
N GLN A 109 9.51 -2.06 -5.63
CA GLN A 109 10.42 -3.18 -5.90
C GLN A 109 10.14 -3.84 -7.25
N TRP A 110 8.87 -4.14 -7.55
CA TRP A 110 8.47 -4.69 -8.84
C TRP A 110 8.79 -3.72 -9.99
N GLY A 111 8.46 -2.44 -9.84
CA GLY A 111 8.75 -1.41 -10.84
C GLY A 111 10.24 -1.24 -11.10
N ASN A 112 11.06 -1.24 -10.03
CA ASN A 112 12.52 -1.18 -10.13
C ASN A 112 13.10 -2.37 -10.90
N LYS A 113 12.54 -3.56 -10.71
CA LYS A 113 13.01 -4.79 -11.36
C LYS A 113 12.59 -4.90 -12.82
N HIS A 114 11.40 -4.44 -13.17
CA HIS A 114 10.77 -4.78 -14.45
C HIS A 114 10.50 -3.60 -15.39
N LEU A 115 10.43 -2.38 -14.87
CA LEU A 115 10.05 -1.19 -15.66
C LEU A 115 11.18 -0.17 -15.78
N GLN A 116 12.35 -0.45 -15.19
CA GLN A 116 13.53 0.41 -15.24
C GLN A 116 14.62 -0.25 -16.09
N GLY A 117 15.65 0.53 -16.45
CA GLY A 117 16.76 0.04 -17.27
C GLY A 117 17.65 -0.97 -16.55
N GLU A 118 18.76 -1.36 -17.19
CA GLU A 118 19.69 -2.38 -16.69
C GLU A 118 20.27 -2.05 -15.29
N ASP A 119 20.37 -0.76 -14.95
CA ASP A 119 20.84 -0.29 -13.65
C ASP A 119 19.80 -0.42 -12.51
N GLY A 120 18.58 -0.89 -12.83
CA GLY A 120 17.46 -0.95 -11.90
C GLY A 120 16.83 0.42 -11.63
N GLY A 121 15.92 0.45 -10.65
CA GLY A 121 15.24 1.69 -10.29
C GLY A 121 16.08 2.65 -9.44
N PRO A 122 15.72 3.95 -9.43
CA PRO A 122 16.57 5.01 -8.89
C PRO A 122 16.69 5.01 -7.36
N LEU A 123 15.87 4.22 -6.65
CA LEU A 123 15.82 4.15 -5.20
C LEU A 123 15.72 2.70 -4.74
N ARG A 124 16.43 2.34 -3.66
CA ARG A 124 16.31 1.04 -2.98
C ARG A 124 16.05 1.24 -1.49
N LEU A 125 15.29 0.33 -0.89
CA LEU A 125 15.15 0.29 0.56
C LEU A 125 16.37 -0.39 1.17
N VAL A 126 16.84 0.16 2.29
CA VAL A 126 17.91 -0.42 3.10
C VAL A 126 17.56 -0.36 4.57
N GLU A 127 18.07 -1.30 5.36
CA GLU A 127 18.02 -1.21 6.80
C GLU A 127 18.88 -0.02 7.27
N GLN A 128 18.31 0.81 8.14
CA GLN A 128 19.01 1.96 8.69
C GLN A 128 20.14 1.50 9.61
N GLY A 129 21.36 2.02 9.37
CA GLY A 129 22.54 1.73 10.18
C GLY A 129 23.45 0.65 9.57
N THR A 130 22.89 -0.35 8.91
CA THR A 130 23.68 -1.40 8.22
C THR A 130 23.81 -1.16 6.72
N GLY A 131 22.79 -0.55 6.09
CA GLY A 131 22.74 -0.35 4.65
C GLY A 131 22.39 -1.62 3.86
N GLU A 132 22.01 -2.70 4.56
CA GLU A 132 21.60 -3.95 3.94
C GLU A 132 20.33 -3.74 3.11
N PRO A 133 20.28 -4.20 1.84
CA PRO A 133 19.08 -4.09 1.02
C PRO A 133 17.86 -4.77 1.68
N VAL A 134 16.74 -4.07 1.74
CA VAL A 134 15.46 -4.63 2.22
C VAL A 134 14.65 -5.12 1.02
N VAL A 135 14.18 -6.35 1.10
CA VAL A 135 13.27 -6.98 0.14
C VAL A 135 11.89 -7.13 0.77
N ILE A 136 10.85 -6.72 0.05
CA ILE A 136 9.46 -6.96 0.45
C ILE A 136 9.03 -8.32 -0.13
N GLY A 137 8.64 -9.23 0.76
CA GLY A 137 8.23 -10.60 0.44
C GLY A 137 7.26 -11.18 1.48
N ALA A 138 6.78 -12.40 1.21
CA ALA A 138 5.90 -13.11 2.14
C ALA A 138 6.72 -13.75 3.27
N ARG A 139 6.21 -13.65 4.49
CA ARG A 139 6.78 -14.30 5.67
C ARG A 139 5.68 -14.91 6.52
N THR A 140 5.98 -16.04 7.14
CA THR A 140 5.13 -16.65 8.17
C THR A 140 5.05 -15.77 9.42
N ALA A 141 4.07 -16.03 10.29
CA ALA A 141 3.94 -15.34 11.58
C ALA A 141 5.16 -15.53 12.50
N SER A 142 5.92 -16.62 12.33
CA SER A 142 7.18 -16.86 13.04
C SER A 142 8.40 -16.17 12.42
N GLY A 143 8.22 -15.42 11.33
CA GLY A 143 9.28 -14.64 10.68
C GLY A 143 10.10 -15.39 9.62
N ARG A 144 9.72 -16.62 9.25
CA ARG A 144 10.37 -17.36 8.14
C ARG A 144 9.84 -16.88 6.80
N ASP A 145 10.73 -16.58 5.86
CA ASP A 145 10.39 -16.24 4.48
C ASP A 145 9.77 -17.43 3.73
N VAL A 146 8.85 -17.12 2.81
CA VAL A 146 8.10 -18.12 2.04
C VAL A 146 8.01 -17.69 0.60
N ASP A 147 8.33 -18.61 -0.31
CA ASP A 147 8.19 -18.38 -1.74
C ASP A 147 6.76 -18.61 -2.23
N LEU A 148 6.44 -18.04 -3.39
CA LEU A 148 5.09 -18.11 -3.98
C LEU A 148 4.57 -19.56 -4.15
N GLU A 149 5.47 -20.50 -4.41
CA GLU A 149 5.14 -21.92 -4.63
C GLU A 149 4.79 -22.68 -3.36
N ASP A 150 5.19 -22.15 -2.20
CA ASP A 150 4.91 -22.73 -0.88
C ASP A 150 3.69 -22.09 -0.20
N LEU A 151 2.96 -21.22 -0.91
CA LEU A 151 1.79 -20.51 -0.40
C LEU A 151 0.48 -21.15 -0.87
N ALA A 152 -0.40 -21.37 0.11
CA ALA A 152 -1.77 -21.82 -0.09
C ALA A 152 -2.78 -20.77 0.38
N ILE A 153 -3.92 -20.68 -0.31
CA ILE A 153 -5.08 -19.91 0.13
C ILE A 153 -6.08 -20.85 0.81
N VAL A 154 -6.42 -20.53 2.06
CA VAL A 154 -7.43 -21.22 2.87
C VAL A 154 -8.60 -20.29 3.17
N ALA A 155 -9.79 -20.87 3.41
CA ALA A 155 -10.94 -20.09 3.85
C ALA A 155 -10.69 -19.53 5.27
N HIS A 156 -11.09 -18.28 5.51
CA HIS A 156 -11.06 -17.70 6.85
C HIS A 156 -12.33 -18.13 7.61
N GLY A 157 -12.18 -19.05 8.57
CA GLY A 157 -13.32 -19.66 9.27
C GLY A 157 -14.26 -20.36 8.28
N ASP A 158 -15.57 -20.28 8.51
CA ASP A 158 -16.60 -20.97 7.71
C ASP A 158 -16.99 -20.20 6.42
N TRP A 159 -16.10 -19.37 5.87
CA TRP A 159 -16.41 -18.47 4.74
C TRP A 159 -16.96 -19.18 3.50
N ALA A 160 -16.58 -20.44 3.24
CA ALA A 160 -17.08 -21.19 2.10
C ALA A 160 -18.24 -22.12 2.49
N GLY A 161 -19.41 -21.52 2.75
CA GLY A 161 -20.68 -22.22 2.49
C GLY A 161 -20.99 -22.18 0.99
N PRO A 162 -21.84 -23.09 0.47
CA PRO A 162 -22.25 -23.06 -0.94
C PRO A 162 -22.90 -21.71 -1.25
N GLN A 163 -22.29 -20.94 -2.17
CA GLN A 163 -22.88 -19.73 -2.72
C GLN A 163 -23.82 -20.18 -3.84
N SER A 164 -25.11 -20.37 -3.51
CA SER A 164 -26.15 -20.67 -4.48
C SER A 164 -26.37 -19.46 -5.40
N ASP A 165 -26.51 -19.73 -6.71
CA ASP A 165 -26.91 -18.78 -7.75
C ASP A 165 -28.20 -17.99 -7.42
#